data_AF-Q4FF21-F1
#
_entry.id   AF-Q4FF21-F1
#
_cell.length_a   1.000
_cell.length_b   1.000
_cell.length_c   1.000
_cell.angle_alpha   90.00
_cell.angle_beta   90.00
_cell.angle_gamma   90.00
#
_symmetry.space_group_name_H-M   'P 1'
#
loop_
_entity.id
_entity.type
_entity.pdbx_description
1 polymer ?
#
loop_
_entity_poly.entity_id
_entity_poly.type
_entity_poly.pdbx_seq_one_letter_code
_entity_poly.pdbx_strand_id
1 'polypeptide(L)'
;MRFSVVIYLLVISSLLFSGSFHKEFPLQTWNSQYPESAWGAVYSKNIVTKLVSDKVVAVNVYKTKEISADPGAGSFGKIAHTYVYGTGFQDIVGITYDTRLVLLENKLKNTPESAGSTTPEFENKGEKNLESYTDGNGEGTIGNGEGTMVVDDFNNDGKYDLFFYNSSKKAVFISDFVSFVKRDGGNLKYYDVQNQDEDFITDWTVSAMVSFDYNGDGYKDVIYADRAGRFWVWYYDPEEESIGKDDIKLLFEDRDLLSGSDKKNNATVFDMGDVNNDSIPDIVAGYTSKKHIFIYLGKIENNKLTFDPDEKIFLTRDDGSLEAAEIDKSNTQSKSPKDLPSFAPVIIKITDVDLDGNKDIFVATDAWRQVATDAQGQDENFGGSVYLFKGKEPEANRPKFVSLELVKGEYRKNGTMYDFDAGTIGDLNNDGIPDLVIADGNHTGNYYTIITKIENKYNTEPGFMISDYMYRVVGIPPSDLSNNFIKKIKVTVQFDKSLGDGYFEIRYIKNGIKDSRFIDYNNYPLMPGIPGNGKKVSELPDDGSDVGSFQTEIEFEHPVPKPQVIIVLKPLNEDSAPHLVKLIYEVETEPARAVIKEFNWSKGAEGIR
;
A
#
# COMPACT_ATOMS: atom_id res chain seq x y z
N MET A 1 59.17 -11.19 8.77
CA MET A 1 58.81 -9.96 8.01
C MET A 1 57.84 -10.19 6.84
N ARG A 2 57.51 -11.43 6.41
CA ARG A 2 56.54 -11.68 5.31
C ARG A 2 55.10 -11.98 5.76
N PHE A 3 54.87 -12.29 7.04
CA PHE A 3 53.53 -12.56 7.59
C PHE A 3 52.77 -11.29 7.98
N SER A 4 53.47 -10.21 8.32
CA SER A 4 52.85 -8.96 8.78
C SER A 4 52.28 -8.10 7.64
N VAL A 5 52.79 -8.23 6.42
CA VAL A 5 52.32 -7.45 5.25
C VAL A 5 51.03 -8.02 4.67
N VAL A 6 50.81 -9.34 4.77
CA VAL A 6 49.58 -10.00 4.29
C VAL A 6 48.41 -9.74 5.25
N ILE A 7 48.66 -9.66 6.56
CA ILE A 7 47.64 -9.24 7.54
C ILE A 7 47.35 -7.74 7.41
N TYR A 8 48.34 -6.89 7.12
CA TYR A 8 48.10 -5.47 6.85
C TYR A 8 47.28 -5.25 5.56
N LEU A 9 47.49 -6.05 4.51
CA LEU A 9 46.70 -5.99 3.27
C LEU A 9 45.27 -6.55 3.44
N LEU A 10 45.06 -7.57 4.29
CA LEU A 10 43.72 -8.09 4.62
C LEU A 10 42.94 -7.21 5.59
N VAL A 11 43.62 -6.48 6.49
CA VAL A 11 43.00 -5.48 7.37
C VAL A 11 42.71 -4.18 6.60
N ILE A 12 43.47 -3.86 5.56
CA ILE A 12 43.18 -2.72 4.67
C ILE A 12 42.12 -3.06 3.61
N SER A 13 42.00 -4.32 3.16
CA SER A 13 40.91 -4.70 2.25
C SER A 13 39.55 -4.88 2.95
N SER A 14 39.54 -5.01 4.28
CA SER A 14 38.32 -4.97 5.11
C SER A 14 37.99 -3.56 5.63
N LEU A 15 38.83 -2.57 5.32
CA LEU A 15 38.49 -1.18 5.49
C LEU A 15 37.72 -0.68 4.26
N LEU A 16 36.40 -0.58 4.41
CA LEU A 16 35.70 0.68 4.14
C LEU A 16 35.61 1.13 2.65
N PHE A 17 34.90 0.39 1.80
CA PHE A 17 34.52 0.90 0.48
C PHE A 17 33.36 1.89 0.62
N SER A 18 33.60 3.16 0.33
CA SER A 18 32.54 4.12 0.01
C SER A 18 31.83 3.66 -1.27
N GLY A 19 30.56 3.32 -1.18
CA GLY A 19 29.73 2.98 -2.34
C GLY A 19 28.95 4.20 -2.84
N SER A 20 28.74 4.29 -4.14
CA SER A 20 27.82 5.24 -4.78
C SER A 20 26.65 4.47 -5.38
N PHE A 21 25.43 4.86 -5.02
CA PHE A 21 24.19 4.19 -5.38
C PHE A 21 23.22 5.20 -5.95
N HIS A 22 22.36 4.78 -6.88
CA HIS A 22 21.35 5.67 -7.42
C HIS A 22 20.07 4.93 -7.80
N LYS A 23 18.94 5.65 -7.78
CA LYS A 23 17.63 5.18 -8.23
C LYS A 23 16.89 6.31 -8.93
N GLU A 24 16.22 5.96 -10.02
CA GLU A 24 15.40 6.86 -10.84
C GLU A 24 13.91 6.57 -10.63
N PHE A 25 13.14 7.65 -10.59
CA PHE A 25 11.69 7.69 -10.40
C PHE A 25 11.04 8.59 -11.48
N PRO A 26 9.77 8.35 -11.85
CA PRO A 26 8.85 7.39 -11.22
C PRO A 26 9.13 5.93 -11.58
N LEU A 27 8.76 5.02 -10.67
CA LEU A 27 8.72 3.59 -10.95
C LEU A 27 7.68 3.28 -12.04
N GLN A 28 7.91 2.23 -12.82
CA GLN A 28 6.95 1.78 -13.84
C GLN A 28 5.81 0.94 -13.24
N THR A 29 6.10 0.29 -12.12
CA THR A 29 5.16 -0.50 -11.32
C THR A 29 5.20 0.02 -9.89
N TRP A 30 4.03 0.25 -9.30
CA TRP A 30 3.91 0.71 -7.91
C TRP A 30 2.59 0.25 -7.31
N ASN A 31 2.53 0.27 -5.98
CA ASN A 31 1.28 -0.05 -5.27
C ASN A 31 0.32 1.14 -5.40
N SER A 32 -0.80 0.92 -6.07
CA SER A 32 -1.78 1.98 -6.38
C SER A 32 -2.60 2.42 -5.16
N GLN A 33 -2.58 1.61 -4.09
CA GLN A 33 -3.08 1.99 -2.78
C GLN A 33 -2.19 3.05 -2.11
N TYR A 34 -0.92 3.12 -2.51
CA TYR A 34 0.09 4.06 -1.99
C TYR A 34 0.81 4.75 -3.16
N PRO A 35 0.13 5.63 -3.92
CA PRO A 35 0.66 6.24 -5.14
C PRO A 35 1.96 7.04 -4.94
N GLU A 36 2.27 7.44 -3.71
CA GLU A 36 3.54 8.06 -3.32
C GLU A 36 4.75 7.13 -3.51
N SER A 37 4.54 5.81 -3.45
CA SER A 37 5.60 4.80 -3.63
C SER A 37 6.22 4.84 -5.03
N ALA A 38 5.48 5.34 -6.02
CA ALA A 38 5.99 5.59 -7.38
C ALA A 38 7.18 6.55 -7.38
N TRP A 39 7.37 7.36 -6.34
CA TRP A 39 8.42 8.37 -6.22
C TRP A 39 9.46 8.03 -5.14
N GLY A 40 9.45 6.79 -4.63
CA GLY A 40 10.30 6.39 -3.50
C GLY A 40 9.92 7.08 -2.20
N ALA A 41 8.68 7.56 -2.10
CA ALA A 41 8.12 8.19 -0.91
C ALA A 41 7.29 7.21 -0.09
N VAL A 42 7.34 7.38 1.22
CA VAL A 42 6.54 6.60 2.20
C VAL A 42 5.36 7.41 2.74
N TYR A 43 5.30 8.70 2.39
CA TYR A 43 4.24 9.60 2.76
C TYR A 43 4.13 10.71 1.72
N SER A 44 2.91 11.08 1.40
CA SER A 44 2.58 12.29 0.66
C SER A 44 1.39 13.01 1.30
N LYS A 45 1.29 14.30 1.03
CA LYS A 45 0.13 15.12 1.35
C LYS A 45 -0.10 16.12 0.23
N ASN A 46 -1.35 16.23 -0.22
CA ASN A 46 -1.79 17.10 -1.32
C ASN A 46 -1.03 16.87 -2.64
N ILE A 47 -0.51 15.67 -2.89
CA ILE A 47 0.20 15.31 -4.12
C ILE A 47 -0.42 14.05 -4.72
N VAL A 48 -0.84 14.13 -5.97
CA VAL A 48 -1.33 13.00 -6.78
C VAL A 48 -0.22 12.44 -7.66
N THR A 49 -0.34 11.16 -8.02
CA THR A 49 0.46 10.53 -9.08
C THR A 49 -0.48 10.09 -10.20
N LYS A 50 -0.32 10.64 -11.41
CA LYS A 50 -1.21 10.37 -12.55
C LYS A 50 -0.47 10.29 -13.88
N LEU A 51 -1.11 9.76 -14.92
CA LEU A 51 -0.58 9.71 -16.28
C LEU A 51 -1.07 10.93 -17.08
N VAL A 52 -0.15 11.73 -17.60
CA VAL A 52 -0.44 12.88 -18.47
C VAL A 52 0.45 12.82 -19.70
N SER A 53 -0.15 12.73 -20.89
CA SER A 53 0.59 12.66 -22.16
C SER A 53 1.69 11.59 -22.16
N ASP A 54 1.35 10.37 -21.74
CA ASP A 54 2.24 9.21 -21.58
C ASP A 54 3.38 9.38 -20.55
N LYS A 55 3.31 10.38 -19.69
CA LYS A 55 4.26 10.61 -18.59
C LYS A 55 3.57 10.42 -17.26
N VAL A 56 4.18 9.65 -16.37
CA VAL A 56 3.76 9.59 -14.96
C VAL A 56 4.28 10.86 -14.28
N VAL A 57 3.38 11.62 -13.64
CA VAL A 57 3.69 12.92 -13.04
C VAL A 57 3.24 12.97 -11.58
N ALA A 58 4.03 13.65 -10.75
CA ALA A 58 3.61 14.09 -9.42
C ALA A 58 3.24 15.58 -9.48
N VAL A 59 2.02 15.90 -9.04
CA VAL A 59 1.48 17.27 -9.06
C VAL A 59 0.54 17.47 -7.87
N ASN A 60 0.27 18.72 -7.51
CA ASN A 60 -0.69 19.04 -6.45
C ASN A 60 -2.07 18.45 -6.74
N VAL A 61 -2.77 18.02 -5.69
CA VAL A 61 -4.12 17.48 -5.78
C VAL A 61 -5.12 18.55 -6.26
N TYR A 62 -6.12 18.11 -7.01
CA TYR A 62 -7.28 18.93 -7.32
C TYR A 62 -8.20 19.10 -6.09
N LYS A 63 -9.08 20.10 -6.12
CA LYS A 63 -10.03 20.28 -5.02
C LYS A 63 -11.08 19.17 -5.04
N THR A 64 -11.21 18.45 -3.93
CA THR A 64 -12.25 17.45 -3.74
C THR A 64 -13.62 18.09 -3.56
N LYS A 65 -14.63 17.56 -4.26
CA LYS A 65 -16.02 18.00 -4.18
C LYS A 65 -16.86 17.04 -3.33
N GLU A 66 -16.87 15.76 -3.69
CA GLU A 66 -17.62 14.72 -2.99
C GLU A 66 -17.01 13.34 -3.30
N ILE A 67 -17.29 12.36 -2.44
CA ILE A 67 -17.03 10.96 -2.72
C ILE A 67 -18.38 10.32 -3.07
N SER A 68 -18.48 9.67 -4.22
CA SER A 68 -19.71 9.03 -4.67
C SER A 68 -19.50 7.56 -5.02
N ALA A 69 -20.52 6.74 -4.76
CA ALA A 69 -20.59 5.37 -5.22
C ALA A 69 -21.54 5.29 -6.43
N ASP A 70 -20.98 4.95 -7.58
CA ASP A 70 -21.72 4.82 -8.84
C ASP A 70 -21.87 3.33 -9.20
N PRO A 71 -23.10 2.85 -9.45
CA PRO A 71 -23.33 1.46 -9.84
C PRO A 71 -22.95 1.21 -11.30
N GLY A 72 -22.40 0.04 -11.55
CA GLY A 72 -22.08 -0.48 -12.88
C GLY A 72 -22.38 -1.97 -12.99
N ALA A 73 -22.25 -2.50 -14.20
CA ALA A 73 -22.35 -3.91 -14.50
C ALA A 73 -21.30 -4.28 -15.55
N GLY A 74 -20.71 -5.46 -15.44
CA GLY A 74 -19.59 -5.81 -16.32
C GLY A 74 -19.10 -7.23 -16.18
N SER A 75 -17.84 -7.44 -16.56
CA SER A 75 -17.23 -8.77 -16.69
C SER A 75 -16.82 -9.41 -15.35
N PHE A 76 -17.42 -8.99 -14.24
CA PHE A 76 -17.10 -9.49 -12.89
C PHE A 76 -17.79 -10.81 -12.53
N GLY A 77 -18.57 -11.39 -13.45
CA GLY A 77 -19.20 -12.68 -13.23
C GLY A 77 -18.18 -13.79 -12.94
N LYS A 78 -18.43 -14.52 -11.85
CA LYS A 78 -17.58 -15.54 -11.22
C LYS A 78 -16.22 -15.07 -10.70
N ILE A 79 -15.99 -13.78 -10.46
CA ILE A 79 -14.70 -13.31 -9.92
C ILE A 79 -14.70 -13.40 -8.39
N ALA A 80 -13.72 -14.11 -7.84
CA ALA A 80 -13.56 -14.31 -6.40
C ALA A 80 -12.58 -13.33 -5.77
N HIS A 81 -11.62 -12.79 -6.55
CA HIS A 81 -10.61 -11.84 -6.07
C HIS A 81 -10.27 -10.85 -7.17
N THR A 82 -9.92 -9.62 -6.78
CA THR A 82 -9.44 -8.60 -7.71
C THR A 82 -8.22 -7.86 -7.17
N TYR A 83 -7.40 -7.39 -8.08
CA TYR A 83 -6.30 -6.46 -7.81
C TYR A 83 -6.11 -5.53 -9.01
N VAL A 84 -5.60 -4.32 -8.82
CA VAL A 84 -5.34 -3.40 -9.96
C VAL A 84 -3.95 -3.60 -10.55
N TYR A 85 -3.78 -3.27 -11.82
CA TYR A 85 -2.47 -3.20 -12.44
C TYR A 85 -2.40 -2.14 -13.55
N GLY A 86 -1.18 -1.79 -13.93
CA GLY A 86 -0.91 -0.80 -14.98
C GLY A 86 -0.86 0.63 -14.45
N THR A 87 -0.82 1.59 -15.38
CA THR A 87 -0.65 3.02 -15.09
C THR A 87 -1.71 3.84 -15.82
N GLY A 88 -2.03 5.01 -15.29
CA GLY A 88 -3.11 5.85 -15.80
C GLY A 88 -4.46 5.26 -15.43
N PHE A 89 -5.38 5.11 -16.40
CA PHE A 89 -6.66 4.41 -16.18
C PHE A 89 -6.39 2.94 -15.83
N GLN A 90 -6.35 2.56 -14.56
CA GLN A 90 -5.84 1.23 -14.22
C GLN A 90 -6.79 0.11 -14.62
N ASP A 91 -6.19 -1.03 -14.99
CA ASP A 91 -6.90 -2.28 -15.28
C ASP A 91 -7.02 -3.11 -14.01
N ILE A 92 -7.81 -4.19 -14.08
CA ILE A 92 -8.00 -5.12 -12.97
C ILE A 92 -7.58 -6.52 -13.42
N VAL A 93 -6.83 -7.21 -12.58
CA VAL A 93 -6.67 -8.66 -12.64
C VAL A 93 -7.63 -9.30 -11.67
N GLY A 94 -8.26 -10.40 -12.07
CA GLY A 94 -9.15 -11.18 -11.23
C GLY A 94 -8.83 -12.67 -11.24
N ILE A 95 -9.13 -13.36 -10.16
CA ILE A 95 -9.17 -14.83 -10.11
C ILE A 95 -10.62 -15.25 -10.00
N THR A 96 -11.08 -16.13 -10.89
CA THR A 96 -12.44 -16.65 -10.84
C THR A 96 -12.58 -17.81 -9.85
N TYR A 97 -13.81 -18.10 -9.41
CA TYR A 97 -14.14 -19.28 -8.58
C TYR A 97 -13.72 -20.62 -9.23
N ASP A 98 -13.68 -20.66 -10.56
CA ASP A 98 -13.21 -21.80 -11.36
C ASP A 98 -11.69 -21.69 -11.69
N THR A 99 -10.94 -20.93 -10.87
CA THR A 99 -9.48 -20.78 -10.90
C THR A 99 -8.93 -20.32 -12.26
N ARG A 100 -9.57 -19.33 -12.87
CA ARG A 100 -9.05 -18.65 -14.05
C ARG A 100 -8.51 -17.28 -13.67
N LEU A 101 -7.30 -16.98 -14.13
CA LEU A 101 -6.75 -15.64 -14.09
C LEU A 101 -7.33 -14.83 -15.25
N VAL A 102 -7.94 -13.69 -14.97
CA VAL A 102 -8.66 -12.85 -15.94
C VAL A 102 -8.11 -11.43 -15.92
N LEU A 103 -7.87 -10.85 -17.09
CA LEU A 103 -7.51 -9.44 -17.25
C LEU A 103 -8.74 -8.65 -17.71
N LEU A 104 -9.14 -7.70 -16.88
CA LEU A 104 -10.24 -6.78 -17.11
C LEU A 104 -9.67 -5.40 -17.46
N GLU A 105 -9.78 -5.02 -18.74
CA GLU A 105 -9.30 -3.73 -19.23
C GLU A 105 -10.33 -2.63 -18.96
N ASN A 106 -9.84 -1.50 -18.49
CA ASN A 106 -10.64 -0.31 -18.26
C ASN A 106 -10.89 0.44 -19.58
N LYS A 107 -12.16 0.54 -19.96
CA LYS A 107 -12.60 1.15 -21.22
C LYS A 107 -12.43 2.68 -21.26
N LEU A 108 -12.24 3.34 -20.12
CA LEU A 108 -11.97 4.78 -20.10
C LEU A 108 -10.70 5.12 -20.89
N LYS A 109 -9.73 4.20 -20.97
CA LYS A 109 -8.54 4.33 -21.84
C LYS A 109 -8.86 4.68 -23.30
N ASN A 110 -9.98 4.15 -23.80
CA ASN A 110 -10.40 4.28 -25.19
C ASN A 110 -11.50 5.35 -25.35
N THR A 111 -11.91 5.97 -24.25
CA THR A 111 -12.95 6.99 -24.23
C THR A 111 -12.30 8.36 -24.36
N PRO A 112 -12.65 9.17 -25.38
CA PRO A 112 -12.14 10.54 -25.45
C PRO A 112 -12.50 11.30 -24.17
N GLU A 113 -11.56 12.04 -23.59
CA GLU A 113 -11.81 12.89 -22.39
C GLU A 113 -13.02 13.83 -22.60
N SER A 114 -13.26 14.25 -23.86
CA SER A 114 -14.41 15.07 -24.24
C SER A 114 -15.79 14.40 -24.11
N ALA A 115 -15.83 13.08 -23.94
CA ALA A 115 -17.07 12.35 -23.71
C ALA A 115 -17.60 12.51 -22.27
N GLY A 116 -16.77 13.03 -21.35
CA GLY A 116 -17.17 13.39 -19.99
C GLY A 116 -17.57 12.21 -19.09
N SER A 117 -17.34 10.97 -19.52
CA SER A 117 -17.53 9.79 -18.67
C SER A 117 -16.35 9.66 -17.71
N THR A 118 -16.63 9.74 -16.41
CA THR A 118 -15.64 9.52 -15.34
C THR A 118 -15.83 8.18 -14.66
N THR A 119 -16.87 7.43 -15.03
CA THR A 119 -17.20 6.13 -14.43
C THR A 119 -16.50 5.01 -15.21
N PRO A 120 -15.62 4.22 -14.57
CA PRO A 120 -14.95 3.09 -15.19
C PRO A 120 -15.92 2.02 -15.64
N GLU A 121 -15.67 1.47 -16.82
CA GLU A 121 -16.29 0.23 -17.30
C GLU A 121 -15.21 -0.77 -17.67
N PHE A 122 -15.47 -2.05 -17.45
CA PHE A 122 -14.46 -3.11 -17.63
C PHE A 122 -14.87 -4.16 -18.66
N GLU A 123 -13.91 -4.60 -19.48
CA GLU A 123 -14.06 -5.71 -20.41
C GLU A 123 -12.96 -6.75 -20.26
N ASN A 124 -13.33 -8.04 -20.35
CA ASN A 124 -12.35 -9.12 -20.36
C ASN A 124 -11.50 -9.08 -21.65
N LYS A 125 -10.18 -8.99 -21.50
CA LYS A 125 -9.18 -8.96 -22.58
C LYS A 125 -8.26 -10.18 -22.61
N GLY A 126 -8.39 -11.10 -21.67
CA GLY A 126 -7.57 -12.28 -21.61
C GLY A 126 -7.90 -13.12 -20.39
N GLU A 127 -7.85 -14.43 -20.57
CA GLU A 127 -8.00 -15.38 -19.48
C GLU A 127 -6.99 -16.52 -19.61
N LYS A 128 -6.54 -17.04 -18.47
CA LYS A 128 -5.69 -18.23 -18.38
C LYS A 128 -6.27 -19.18 -17.34
N ASN A 129 -6.54 -20.42 -17.73
CA ASN A 129 -6.98 -21.44 -16.78
C ASN A 129 -5.78 -21.93 -15.97
N LEU A 130 -5.83 -21.78 -14.65
CA LEU A 130 -4.78 -22.26 -13.76
C LEU A 130 -5.03 -23.72 -13.30
N GLU A 131 -6.25 -24.25 -13.40
CA GLU A 131 -6.58 -25.61 -12.95
C GLU A 131 -5.71 -26.71 -13.59
N SER A 132 -5.22 -26.50 -14.82
CA SER A 132 -4.38 -27.47 -15.52
C SER A 132 -2.93 -27.54 -15.04
N TYR A 133 -2.50 -26.62 -14.17
CA TYR A 133 -1.14 -26.59 -13.65
C TYR A 133 -1.01 -27.54 -12.45
N THR A 134 0.09 -28.28 -12.42
CA THR A 134 0.38 -29.35 -11.44
C THR A 134 1.75 -29.12 -10.80
N ASP A 135 2.02 -29.84 -9.73
CA ASP A 135 3.23 -29.73 -8.89
C ASP A 135 4.54 -30.24 -9.53
N GLY A 136 4.72 -30.14 -10.85
CA GLY A 136 5.92 -30.65 -11.54
C GLY A 136 6.09 -32.18 -11.52
N ASN A 137 5.46 -32.89 -10.59
CA ASN A 137 5.35 -34.35 -10.52
C ASN A 137 4.06 -34.85 -11.17
N GLY A 138 3.18 -33.94 -11.60
CA GLY A 138 1.89 -34.27 -12.22
C GLY A 138 0.79 -34.60 -11.19
N GLU A 139 1.04 -34.36 -9.90
CA GLU A 139 0.08 -34.58 -8.83
C GLU A 139 -0.55 -33.25 -8.37
N GLY A 140 -1.88 -33.27 -8.18
CA GLY A 140 -2.64 -32.11 -7.71
C GLY A 140 -2.90 -31.03 -8.76
N THR A 141 -4.14 -30.55 -8.82
CA THR A 141 -4.51 -29.31 -9.51
C THR A 141 -4.61 -28.19 -8.47
N ILE A 142 -4.62 -26.93 -8.91
CA ILE A 142 -4.88 -25.80 -8.01
C ILE A 142 -6.27 -25.95 -7.36
N GLY A 143 -7.25 -26.57 -8.03
CA GLY A 143 -8.58 -26.81 -7.48
C GLY A 143 -9.47 -25.58 -7.65
N ASN A 144 -10.14 -25.14 -6.57
CA ASN A 144 -11.06 -23.99 -6.55
C ASN A 144 -10.33 -22.63 -6.43
N GLY A 145 -10.97 -21.58 -6.92
CA GLY A 145 -10.43 -20.20 -6.89
C GLY A 145 -10.75 -19.44 -5.60
N GLU A 146 -11.46 -20.07 -4.67
CA GLU A 146 -11.78 -19.53 -3.34
C GLU A 146 -10.49 -19.44 -2.54
N GLY A 147 -10.12 -18.24 -2.09
CA GLY A 147 -8.77 -17.99 -1.57
C GLY A 147 -8.55 -16.51 -1.29
N THR A 148 -7.37 -16.02 -1.58
CA THR A 148 -7.05 -14.58 -1.66
C THR A 148 -5.79 -14.40 -2.54
N MET A 149 -5.55 -13.20 -3.05
CA MET A 149 -4.39 -12.91 -3.90
C MET A 149 -3.79 -11.54 -3.55
N VAL A 150 -2.51 -11.39 -3.88
CA VAL A 150 -1.79 -10.12 -3.82
C VAL A 150 -0.90 -9.97 -5.07
N VAL A 151 -0.73 -8.73 -5.53
CA VAL A 151 0.10 -8.37 -6.67
C VAL A 151 1.08 -7.28 -6.24
N ASP A 152 2.36 -7.49 -6.54
CA ASP A 152 3.43 -6.53 -6.30
C ASP A 152 4.65 -6.90 -7.17
N ASP A 153 5.70 -6.08 -7.15
CA ASP A 153 7.01 -6.40 -7.74
C ASP A 153 7.86 -7.17 -6.71
N PHE A 154 7.52 -8.44 -6.51
CA PHE A 154 8.11 -9.29 -5.47
C PHE A 154 9.62 -9.48 -5.63
N ASN A 155 10.09 -9.52 -6.88
CA ASN A 155 11.48 -9.79 -7.24
C ASN A 155 12.29 -8.55 -7.63
N ASN A 156 11.70 -7.35 -7.56
CA ASN A 156 12.28 -6.06 -7.97
C ASN A 156 12.70 -5.99 -9.46
N ASP A 157 12.03 -6.73 -10.35
CA ASP A 157 12.32 -6.72 -11.79
C ASP A 157 11.57 -5.62 -12.57
N GLY A 158 10.75 -4.82 -11.87
CA GLY A 158 9.98 -3.73 -12.43
C GLY A 158 8.70 -4.18 -13.13
N LYS A 159 8.21 -5.39 -12.84
CA LYS A 159 6.97 -5.94 -13.40
C LYS A 159 6.02 -6.37 -12.29
N TYR A 160 4.79 -6.64 -12.68
CA TYR A 160 3.78 -7.12 -11.75
C TYR A 160 3.87 -8.65 -11.64
N ASP A 161 4.20 -9.11 -10.45
CA ASP A 161 4.12 -10.50 -10.04
C ASP A 161 2.82 -10.73 -9.26
N LEU A 162 2.40 -11.99 -9.16
CA LEU A 162 1.16 -12.35 -8.48
C LEU A 162 1.40 -13.54 -7.56
N PHE A 163 0.91 -13.43 -6.32
CA PHE A 163 0.82 -14.54 -5.39
C PHE A 163 -0.64 -14.83 -5.03
N PHE A 164 -1.04 -16.09 -5.14
CA PHE A 164 -2.39 -16.57 -4.86
C PHE A 164 -2.33 -17.76 -3.90
N TYR A 165 -3.21 -17.79 -2.91
CA TYR A 165 -3.36 -18.91 -1.99
C TYR A 165 -4.84 -19.23 -1.78
N ASN A 166 -5.19 -20.52 -1.82
CA ASN A 166 -6.59 -20.94 -1.85
C ASN A 166 -7.00 -21.85 -0.67
N SER A 167 -8.32 -22.01 -0.53
CA SER A 167 -9.00 -22.85 0.44
C SER A 167 -8.65 -24.35 0.34
N SER A 168 -8.10 -24.78 -0.80
CA SER A 168 -7.56 -26.14 -1.00
C SER A 168 -6.09 -26.27 -0.55
N LYS A 169 -5.55 -25.27 0.16
CA LYS A 169 -4.16 -25.16 0.61
C LYS A 169 -3.13 -25.15 -0.52
N LYS A 170 -3.51 -24.63 -1.69
CA LYS A 170 -2.63 -24.51 -2.85
C LYS A 170 -2.20 -23.07 -3.01
N ALA A 171 -0.90 -22.86 -3.23
CA ALA A 171 -0.32 -21.55 -3.52
C ALA A 171 0.27 -21.51 -4.92
N VAL A 172 0.21 -20.34 -5.54
CA VAL A 172 0.73 -20.08 -6.88
C VAL A 172 1.48 -18.76 -6.85
N PHE A 173 2.71 -18.76 -7.37
CA PHE A 173 3.46 -17.56 -7.68
C PHE A 173 3.60 -17.46 -9.20
N ILE A 174 3.29 -16.30 -9.76
CA ILE A 174 3.41 -16.02 -11.20
C ILE A 174 4.27 -14.77 -11.35
N SER A 175 5.47 -14.91 -11.92
CA SER A 175 6.25 -13.75 -12.31
C SER A 175 5.75 -13.15 -13.62
N ASP A 176 5.68 -11.82 -13.72
CA ASP A 176 5.17 -11.09 -14.90
C ASP A 176 3.79 -11.63 -15.36
N PHE A 177 2.80 -11.57 -14.47
CA PHE A 177 1.50 -12.23 -14.71
C PHE A 177 0.78 -11.67 -15.95
N VAL A 178 1.03 -10.40 -16.30
CA VAL A 178 0.46 -9.76 -17.48
C VAL A 178 0.94 -10.46 -18.76
N SER A 179 2.25 -10.72 -18.86
CA SER A 179 2.81 -11.47 -19.99
C SER A 179 2.38 -12.93 -19.98
N PHE A 180 2.22 -13.52 -18.78
CA PHE A 180 1.70 -14.88 -18.62
C PHE A 180 0.30 -15.07 -19.21
N VAL A 181 -0.62 -14.14 -18.96
CA VAL A 181 -1.97 -14.23 -19.53
C VAL A 181 -1.98 -13.87 -21.03
N LYS A 182 -1.26 -12.83 -21.46
CA LYS A 182 -1.38 -12.29 -22.83
C LYS A 182 -0.52 -13.01 -23.88
N ARG A 183 0.61 -13.60 -23.49
CA ARG A 183 1.67 -14.02 -24.43
C ARG A 183 2.34 -15.36 -24.07
N ASP A 184 1.81 -16.09 -23.09
CA ASP A 184 2.46 -17.28 -22.52
C ASP A 184 3.90 -17.00 -22.03
N GLY A 185 4.17 -15.75 -21.60
CA GLY A 185 5.42 -15.36 -20.93
C GLY A 185 5.37 -15.59 -19.41
N GLY A 186 6.38 -15.15 -18.66
CA GLY A 186 6.39 -15.29 -17.20
C GLY A 186 6.63 -16.73 -16.72
N ASN A 187 6.90 -16.90 -15.42
CA ASN A 187 7.11 -18.20 -14.80
C ASN A 187 6.05 -18.46 -13.73
N LEU A 188 5.40 -19.62 -13.79
CA LEU A 188 4.48 -20.08 -12.75
C LEU A 188 5.18 -21.10 -11.86
N LYS A 189 5.08 -20.91 -10.55
CA LYS A 189 5.47 -21.87 -9.52
C LYS A 189 4.25 -22.25 -8.69
N TYR A 190 4.17 -23.53 -8.36
CA TYR A 190 3.05 -24.12 -7.64
C TYR A 190 3.54 -24.74 -6.34
N TYR A 191 2.74 -24.58 -5.28
CA TYR A 191 3.02 -25.08 -3.95
C TYR A 191 1.81 -25.79 -3.35
N ASP A 192 2.06 -26.91 -2.70
CA ASP A 192 1.09 -27.59 -1.86
C ASP A 192 1.42 -27.41 -0.38
N VAL A 193 0.58 -26.67 0.34
CA VAL A 193 0.86 -26.22 1.72
C VAL A 193 0.12 -27.12 2.72
N GLN A 194 0.38 -28.43 2.66
CA GLN A 194 -0.30 -29.43 3.49
C GLN A 194 0.22 -29.52 4.93
N ASN A 195 1.42 -28.99 5.21
CA ASN A 195 2.07 -29.13 6.52
C ASN A 195 1.44 -28.27 7.62
N GLN A 196 0.47 -27.43 7.28
CA GLN A 196 -0.27 -26.60 8.23
C GLN A 196 -1.60 -27.24 8.62
N ASP A 197 -2.12 -26.91 9.81
CA ASP A 197 -3.39 -27.47 10.30
C ASP A 197 -4.60 -27.09 9.43
N GLU A 198 -5.75 -27.72 9.68
CA GLU A 198 -6.96 -27.52 8.88
C GLU A 198 -7.46 -26.06 8.86
N ASP A 199 -7.12 -25.25 9.87
CA ASP A 199 -7.53 -23.85 9.97
C ASP A 199 -6.57 -22.88 9.26
N PHE A 200 -5.47 -23.36 8.70
CA PHE A 200 -4.60 -22.55 7.84
C PHE A 200 -5.17 -22.49 6.41
N ILE A 201 -6.33 -21.84 6.26
CA ILE A 201 -6.98 -21.53 4.99
C ILE A 201 -7.79 -20.25 5.12
N THR A 202 -8.14 -19.63 3.99
CA THR A 202 -9.17 -18.58 3.94
C THR A 202 -10.24 -18.95 2.91
N ASP A 203 -11.51 -18.77 3.30
CA ASP A 203 -12.67 -19.14 2.50
C ASP A 203 -13.53 -17.90 2.22
N TRP A 204 -13.78 -17.64 0.94
CA TRP A 204 -14.72 -16.62 0.45
C TRP A 204 -14.39 -15.17 0.89
N THR A 205 -13.12 -14.79 0.99
CA THR A 205 -12.74 -13.40 1.35
C THR A 205 -11.72 -12.79 0.42
N VAL A 206 -11.92 -11.52 0.08
CA VAL A 206 -11.07 -10.83 -0.90
C VAL A 206 -9.75 -10.36 -0.29
N SER A 207 -9.80 -9.82 0.93
CA SER A 207 -8.67 -9.12 1.56
C SER A 207 -8.14 -9.94 2.75
N ALA A 208 -7.33 -10.95 2.48
CA ALA A 208 -6.64 -11.72 3.53
C ALA A 208 -5.14 -11.87 3.26
N MET A 209 -4.59 -11.09 2.32
CA MET A 209 -3.16 -10.98 2.04
C MET A 209 -2.77 -9.54 1.69
N VAL A 210 -1.56 -9.16 2.08
CA VAL A 210 -0.87 -7.91 1.71
C VAL A 210 0.61 -8.20 1.43
N SER A 211 1.26 -7.35 0.63
CA SER A 211 2.69 -7.41 0.37
C SER A 211 3.45 -6.39 1.21
N PHE A 212 4.57 -6.78 1.82
CA PHE A 212 5.39 -5.90 2.63
C PHE A 212 6.80 -6.47 2.82
N ASP A 213 7.84 -5.64 2.77
CA ASP A 213 9.22 -6.03 3.11
C ASP A 213 9.36 -6.19 4.64
N TYR A 214 8.98 -7.35 5.16
CA TYR A 214 8.87 -7.59 6.60
C TYR A 214 10.23 -7.81 7.25
N ASN A 215 11.12 -8.55 6.58
CA ASN A 215 12.46 -8.85 7.11
C ASN A 215 13.51 -7.77 6.79
N GLY A 216 13.20 -6.80 5.92
CA GLY A 216 14.09 -5.72 5.53
C GLY A 216 15.15 -6.13 4.50
N ASP A 217 14.99 -7.26 3.80
CA ASP A 217 15.97 -7.74 2.81
C ASP A 217 15.87 -7.02 1.45
N GLY A 218 14.83 -6.19 1.28
CA GLY A 218 14.58 -5.39 0.08
C GLY A 218 13.66 -6.06 -0.92
N TYR A 219 13.22 -7.29 -0.70
CA TYR A 219 12.17 -7.96 -1.45
C TYR A 219 10.83 -7.83 -0.71
N LYS A 220 9.72 -8.04 -1.42
CA LYS A 220 8.40 -8.02 -0.79
C LYS A 220 8.09 -9.39 -0.21
N ASP A 221 7.66 -9.45 1.03
CA ASP A 221 7.09 -10.65 1.64
C ASP A 221 5.56 -10.62 1.56
N VAL A 222 4.92 -11.73 1.90
CA VAL A 222 3.46 -11.81 2.03
C VAL A 222 3.08 -11.91 3.49
N ILE A 223 2.19 -11.03 3.94
CA ILE A 223 1.49 -11.19 5.22
C ILE A 223 0.11 -11.78 4.91
N TYR A 224 -0.28 -12.83 5.64
CA TYR A 224 -1.49 -13.62 5.41
C TYR A 224 -2.27 -13.81 6.71
N ALA A 225 -3.60 -13.80 6.65
CA ALA A 225 -4.47 -14.13 7.79
C ALA A 225 -5.33 -15.35 7.46
N ASP A 226 -5.37 -16.30 8.38
CA ASP A 226 -6.16 -17.52 8.21
C ASP A 226 -7.52 -17.47 8.93
N ARG A 227 -8.35 -18.50 8.72
CA ARG A 227 -9.68 -18.59 9.34
C ARG A 227 -9.68 -18.68 10.86
N ALA A 228 -8.51 -18.95 11.47
CA ALA A 228 -8.33 -19.00 12.91
C ALA A 228 -7.88 -17.66 13.52
N GLY A 229 -7.92 -16.55 12.78
CA GLY A 229 -7.49 -15.26 13.34
C GLY A 229 -6.00 -15.22 13.64
N ARG A 230 -5.21 -16.03 12.93
CA ARG A 230 -3.75 -16.05 13.03
C ARG A 230 -3.18 -15.33 11.83
N PHE A 231 -2.16 -14.51 12.08
CA PHE A 231 -1.44 -13.76 11.07
C PHE A 231 -0.08 -14.38 10.86
N TRP A 232 0.33 -14.49 9.61
CA TRP A 232 1.51 -15.22 9.18
C TRP A 232 2.33 -14.38 8.21
N VAL A 233 3.63 -14.64 8.14
CA VAL A 233 4.54 -14.06 7.16
C VAL A 233 5.13 -15.19 6.31
N TRP A 234 5.10 -15.01 4.99
CA TRP A 234 5.76 -15.88 4.01
C TRP A 234 6.84 -15.05 3.34
N TYR A 235 8.09 -15.46 3.50
CA TYR A 235 9.22 -14.73 2.93
C TYR A 235 9.34 -14.95 1.43
N TYR A 236 9.73 -13.91 0.70
CA TYR A 236 10.26 -14.10 -0.64
C TYR A 236 11.67 -14.69 -0.55
N ASP A 237 11.92 -15.73 -1.34
CA ASP A 237 13.21 -16.37 -1.47
C ASP A 237 13.82 -15.97 -2.83
N PRO A 238 14.85 -15.11 -2.85
CA PRO A 238 15.50 -14.69 -4.08
C PRO A 238 16.34 -15.79 -4.73
N GLU A 239 16.75 -16.84 -4.01
CA GLU A 239 17.46 -17.98 -4.61
C GLU A 239 16.49 -18.88 -5.36
N GLU A 240 15.30 -19.09 -4.78
CA GLU A 240 14.20 -19.82 -5.41
C GLU A 240 13.35 -18.93 -6.32
N GLU A 241 13.65 -17.63 -6.47
CA GLU A 241 12.89 -16.60 -7.20
C GLU A 241 11.36 -16.72 -7.00
N SER A 242 10.90 -16.82 -5.75
CA SER A 242 9.49 -17.02 -5.41
C SER A 242 9.18 -16.86 -3.92
N ILE A 243 7.89 -16.89 -3.56
CA ILE A 243 7.49 -17.01 -2.16
C ILE A 243 7.82 -18.41 -1.61
N GLY A 244 8.50 -18.45 -0.47
CA GLY A 244 8.98 -19.65 0.18
C GLY A 244 7.84 -20.54 0.68
N LYS A 245 7.89 -21.83 0.32
CA LYS A 245 6.84 -22.81 0.65
C LYS A 245 6.86 -23.31 2.11
N ASP A 246 8.05 -23.33 2.72
CA ASP A 246 8.29 -23.94 4.04
C ASP A 246 8.61 -22.90 5.12
N ASP A 247 8.93 -21.66 4.74
CA ASP A 247 9.32 -20.59 5.67
C ASP A 247 8.14 -19.67 6.01
N ILE A 248 7.07 -20.30 6.52
CA ILE A 248 5.86 -19.62 6.99
C ILE A 248 5.99 -19.42 8.50
N LYS A 249 5.96 -18.17 8.97
CA LYS A 249 6.12 -17.81 10.38
C LYS A 249 4.85 -17.19 10.95
N LEU A 250 4.43 -17.66 12.13
CA LEU A 250 3.36 -17.01 12.87
C LEU A 250 3.85 -15.64 13.35
N LEU A 251 3.10 -14.61 13.01
CA LEU A 251 3.32 -13.23 13.46
C LEU A 251 2.64 -12.99 14.81
N PHE A 252 1.33 -13.22 14.88
CA PHE A 252 0.53 -13.19 16.11
C PHE A 252 -0.80 -13.94 15.91
N GLU A 253 -1.52 -14.19 17.01
CA GLU A 253 -2.89 -14.70 17.00
C GLU A 253 -3.81 -13.77 17.78
N ASP A 254 -5.05 -13.60 17.32
CA ASP A 254 -6.10 -12.98 18.12
C ASP A 254 -7.35 -13.87 18.17
N ARG A 255 -7.69 -14.31 19.39
CA ARG A 255 -8.85 -15.16 19.62
C ARG A 255 -10.17 -14.43 19.53
N ASP A 256 -10.18 -13.10 19.61
CA ASP A 256 -11.37 -12.31 19.36
C ASP A 256 -11.76 -12.35 17.88
N LEU A 257 -10.81 -12.65 16.98
CA LEU A 257 -11.06 -12.97 15.57
C LEU A 257 -11.39 -14.45 15.32
N LEU A 258 -11.55 -15.28 16.36
CA LEU A 258 -12.00 -16.68 16.18
C LEU A 258 -13.53 -16.80 16.20
N SER A 259 -14.08 -17.66 15.33
CA SER A 259 -15.44 -18.15 15.52
C SER A 259 -15.51 -19.16 16.67
N GLY A 260 -16.52 -19.03 17.53
CA GLY A 260 -17.00 -20.17 18.31
C GLY A 260 -17.80 -21.11 17.40
N SER A 261 -17.68 -22.43 17.62
CA SER A 261 -18.40 -23.59 17.03
C SER A 261 -18.73 -23.67 15.53
N ASP A 262 -18.90 -22.59 14.78
CA ASP A 262 -19.23 -22.60 13.35
C ASP A 262 -18.02 -22.08 12.54
N LYS A 263 -17.10 -23.00 12.28
CA LYS A 263 -15.86 -22.75 11.51
C LYS A 263 -16.05 -22.81 9.99
N LYS A 264 -17.23 -23.23 9.53
CA LYS A 264 -17.49 -23.37 8.09
C LYS A 264 -17.84 -22.00 7.52
N ASN A 265 -17.14 -21.61 6.45
CA ASN A 265 -17.38 -20.37 5.74
C ASN A 265 -17.13 -19.13 6.61
N ASN A 266 -16.02 -19.07 7.33
CA ASN A 266 -15.59 -17.87 8.03
C ASN A 266 -14.10 -17.63 7.81
N ALA A 267 -13.70 -16.36 7.79
CA ALA A 267 -12.31 -15.99 7.59
C ALA A 267 -11.98 -14.63 8.19
N THR A 268 -10.69 -14.45 8.47
CA THR A 268 -10.15 -13.15 8.84
C THR A 268 -9.91 -12.34 7.58
N VAL A 269 -10.36 -11.10 7.61
CA VAL A 269 -10.10 -10.12 6.56
C VAL A 269 -9.28 -8.98 7.13
N PHE A 270 -8.31 -8.49 6.39
CA PHE A 270 -7.49 -7.37 6.82
C PHE A 270 -6.85 -6.65 5.66
N ASP A 271 -6.34 -5.47 5.98
CA ASP A 271 -5.35 -4.76 5.19
C ASP A 271 -4.35 -4.07 6.12
N MET A 272 -3.25 -3.56 5.57
CA MET A 272 -2.17 -2.96 6.33
C MET A 272 -1.81 -1.57 5.81
N GLY A 273 -1.70 -0.60 6.72
CA GLY A 273 -1.35 0.79 6.44
C GLY A 273 -1.13 1.57 7.74
N ASP A 274 -0.37 2.66 7.68
CA ASP A 274 -0.08 3.53 8.83
C ASP A 274 -1.30 4.42 9.15
N VAL A 275 -2.26 3.90 9.93
CA VAL A 275 -3.54 4.60 10.17
C VAL A 275 -3.47 5.61 11.30
N ASN A 276 -2.42 5.55 12.12
CA ASN A 276 -2.16 6.52 13.17
C ASN A 276 -1.07 7.56 12.78
N ASN A 277 -0.53 7.48 11.56
CA ASN A 277 0.50 8.36 11.00
C ASN A 277 1.82 8.40 11.82
N ASP A 278 2.19 7.30 12.47
CA ASP A 278 3.45 7.18 13.22
C ASP A 278 4.62 6.62 12.39
N SER A 279 4.41 6.47 11.08
CA SER A 279 5.36 5.93 10.10
C SER A 279 5.69 4.44 10.31
N ILE A 280 4.89 3.72 11.11
CA ILE A 280 4.94 2.27 11.27
C ILE A 280 3.63 1.69 10.71
N PRO A 281 3.67 0.65 9.87
CA PRO A 281 2.44 0.04 9.36
C PRO A 281 1.60 -0.58 10.49
N ASP A 282 0.29 -0.30 10.48
CA ASP A 282 -0.72 -0.89 11.35
C ASP A 282 -1.55 -1.92 10.57
N ILE A 283 -2.20 -2.85 11.28
CA ILE A 283 -3.16 -3.80 10.67
C ILE A 283 -4.57 -3.40 11.06
N VAL A 284 -5.48 -3.32 10.08
CA VAL A 284 -6.92 -3.24 10.32
C VAL A 284 -7.54 -4.56 9.92
N ALA A 285 -8.15 -5.28 10.87
CA ALA A 285 -8.72 -6.60 10.60
C ALA A 285 -10.12 -6.77 11.18
N GLY A 286 -10.92 -7.55 10.47
CA GLY A 286 -12.24 -8.00 10.89
C GLY A 286 -12.39 -9.50 10.68
N TYR A 287 -13.55 -10.02 11.07
CA TYR A 287 -13.89 -11.41 10.87
C TYR A 287 -15.23 -11.52 10.18
N THR A 288 -15.33 -12.35 9.15
CA THR A 288 -16.52 -12.39 8.29
C THR A 288 -17.81 -12.71 9.04
N SER A 289 -17.79 -13.34 10.22
CA SER A 289 -19.02 -13.60 10.99
C SER A 289 -19.39 -12.51 12.00
N LYS A 290 -18.60 -11.44 12.15
CA LYS A 290 -18.72 -10.49 13.26
C LYS A 290 -18.77 -9.05 12.76
N LYS A 291 -19.39 -8.17 13.55
CA LYS A 291 -19.44 -6.73 13.23
C LYS A 291 -18.23 -5.96 13.73
N HIS A 292 -17.42 -6.54 14.61
CA HIS A 292 -16.25 -5.86 15.12
C HIS A 292 -15.14 -5.81 14.07
N ILE A 293 -14.38 -4.72 14.14
CA ILE A 293 -13.18 -4.50 13.34
C ILE A 293 -12.17 -3.89 14.30
N PHE A 294 -10.96 -4.46 14.28
CA PHE A 294 -9.86 -4.08 15.14
C PHE A 294 -8.78 -3.34 14.35
N ILE A 295 -8.07 -2.48 15.05
CA ILE A 295 -6.83 -1.85 14.61
C ILE A 295 -5.72 -2.32 15.55
N TYR A 296 -4.69 -2.96 15.00
CA TYR A 296 -3.50 -3.40 15.69
C TYR A 296 -2.37 -2.44 15.34
N LEU A 297 -1.94 -1.65 16.32
CA LEU A 297 -0.87 -0.69 16.10
C LEU A 297 0.48 -1.40 15.96
N GLY A 298 1.21 -1.04 14.91
CA GLY A 298 2.53 -1.59 14.64
C GLY A 298 3.59 -1.05 15.60
N LYS A 299 4.57 -1.89 15.94
CA LYS A 299 5.77 -1.49 16.71
C LYS A 299 7.01 -2.11 16.10
N ILE A 300 8.10 -1.34 16.05
CA ILE A 300 9.41 -1.86 15.67
C ILE A 300 10.18 -2.29 16.92
N GLU A 301 10.32 -3.60 17.12
CA GLU A 301 11.10 -4.20 18.20
C GLU A 301 12.23 -5.06 17.63
N ASN A 302 13.47 -4.81 18.06
CA ASN A 302 14.65 -5.51 17.53
C ASN A 302 14.74 -5.50 15.98
N ASN A 303 14.38 -4.37 15.36
CA ASN A 303 14.27 -4.17 13.91
C ASN A 303 13.23 -5.06 13.20
N LYS A 304 12.23 -5.57 13.92
CA LYS A 304 11.11 -6.32 13.34
C LYS A 304 9.79 -5.62 13.63
N LEU A 305 8.88 -5.68 12.67
CA LEU A 305 7.50 -5.25 12.87
C LEU A 305 6.76 -6.27 13.74
N THR A 306 6.14 -5.78 14.80
CA THR A 306 5.43 -6.57 15.82
C THR A 306 4.10 -5.92 16.14
N PHE A 307 3.15 -6.72 16.62
CA PHE A 307 1.80 -6.31 16.97
C PHE A 307 1.43 -6.90 18.34
N ASP A 308 0.70 -6.12 19.13
CA ASP A 308 0.19 -6.57 20.43
C ASP A 308 -1.36 -6.68 20.38
N PRO A 309 -1.92 -7.91 20.34
CA PRO A 309 -3.37 -8.11 20.28
C PRO A 309 -4.11 -7.69 21.55
N ASP A 310 -3.41 -7.51 22.68
CA ASP A 310 -4.01 -7.03 23.92
C ASP A 310 -4.18 -5.50 23.94
N GLU A 311 -3.45 -4.78 23.07
CA GLU A 311 -3.51 -3.31 22.92
C GLU A 311 -4.35 -2.85 21.70
N LYS A 312 -5.08 -3.78 21.07
CA LYS A 312 -5.91 -3.46 19.90
C LYS A 312 -7.00 -2.43 20.20
N ILE A 313 -7.36 -1.67 19.16
CA ILE A 313 -8.39 -0.63 19.21
C ILE A 313 -9.60 -1.10 18.40
N PHE A 314 -10.82 -0.89 18.92
CA PHE A 314 -12.02 -1.15 18.12
C PHE A 314 -12.27 0.03 17.17
N LEU A 315 -12.40 -0.28 15.89
CA LEU A 315 -13.07 0.61 14.94
C LEU A 315 -14.59 0.49 15.12
N THR A 316 -15.07 -0.75 15.09
CA THR A 316 -16.45 -1.16 15.41
C THR A 316 -16.43 -2.25 16.49
N ARG A 317 -17.43 -2.25 17.36
CA ARG A 317 -17.66 -3.29 18.39
C ARG A 317 -18.56 -4.41 17.87
N ASP A 318 -18.77 -5.44 18.69
CA ASP A 318 -19.62 -6.60 18.37
C ASP A 318 -21.04 -6.24 17.95
N ASP A 319 -21.60 -5.15 18.49
CA ASP A 319 -22.93 -4.65 18.16
C ASP A 319 -22.93 -3.65 16.97
N GLY A 320 -21.77 -3.44 16.33
CA GLY A 320 -21.57 -2.44 15.27
C GLY A 320 -21.44 -1.00 15.78
N SER A 321 -21.45 -0.75 17.10
CA SER A 321 -21.17 0.59 17.62
C SER A 321 -19.73 1.02 17.35
N LEU A 322 -19.54 2.33 17.16
CA LEU A 322 -18.25 2.91 16.82
C LEU A 322 -17.41 3.21 18.08
N GLU A 323 -16.09 3.06 18.01
CA GLU A 323 -15.17 3.50 19.06
C GLU A 323 -14.08 4.45 18.53
N ALA A 324 -13.23 4.02 17.59
CA ALA A 324 -12.26 4.92 16.94
C ALA A 324 -12.90 5.85 15.90
N ALA A 325 -14.16 5.60 15.55
CA ALA A 325 -14.92 6.39 14.59
C ALA A 325 -16.07 7.14 15.27
N GLU A 326 -16.52 8.23 14.64
CA GLU A 326 -17.67 9.01 15.09
C GLU A 326 -18.64 9.35 13.96
N ILE A 327 -19.82 9.85 14.35
CA ILE A 327 -20.85 10.36 13.43
C ILE A 327 -20.76 11.88 13.37
N ASP A 328 -20.50 12.40 12.17
CA ASP A 328 -20.61 13.82 11.88
C ASP A 328 -22.06 14.16 11.52
N LYS A 329 -22.78 14.77 12.46
CA LYS A 329 -24.20 15.16 12.29
C LYS A 329 -24.43 16.18 11.17
N SER A 330 -23.39 16.88 10.72
CA SER A 330 -23.49 17.82 9.60
C SER A 330 -23.47 17.12 8.24
N ASN A 331 -22.95 15.90 8.17
CA ASN A 331 -22.89 15.10 6.96
C ASN A 331 -24.02 14.05 6.95
N THR A 332 -24.90 14.11 5.95
CA THR A 332 -26.04 13.19 5.85
C THR A 332 -25.65 11.73 5.57
N GLN A 333 -24.48 11.51 4.95
CA GLN A 333 -23.91 10.18 4.73
C GLN A 333 -23.24 9.62 5.98
N SER A 334 -22.99 10.44 7.01
CA SER A 334 -22.35 9.92 8.22
C SER A 334 -23.34 9.09 9.04
N LYS A 335 -23.11 7.77 9.08
CA LYS A 335 -23.97 6.75 9.70
C LYS A 335 -23.16 5.74 10.47
N SER A 336 -23.78 5.13 11.49
CA SER A 336 -23.17 4.04 12.25
C SER A 336 -23.69 2.71 11.67
N PRO A 337 -22.82 1.70 11.51
CA PRO A 337 -23.25 0.38 11.06
C PRO A 337 -24.03 -0.38 12.14
N LYS A 338 -24.11 0.14 13.37
CA LYS A 338 -24.91 -0.43 14.48
C LYS A 338 -26.36 -0.71 14.09
N ASP A 339 -26.95 0.20 13.32
CA ASP A 339 -28.36 0.10 12.94
C ASP A 339 -28.57 -0.84 11.74
N LEU A 340 -27.50 -1.36 11.14
CA LEU A 340 -27.60 -2.36 10.09
C LEU A 340 -27.89 -3.74 10.68
N PRO A 341 -28.78 -4.54 10.07
CA PRO A 341 -29.04 -5.90 10.51
C PRO A 341 -27.76 -6.77 10.50
N SER A 342 -26.94 -6.65 9.44
CA SER A 342 -25.63 -7.28 9.28
C SER A 342 -24.55 -6.23 9.00
N PHE A 343 -23.34 -6.45 9.50
CA PHE A 343 -22.16 -5.65 9.14
C PHE A 343 -20.88 -6.50 9.20
N ALA A 344 -20.94 -7.66 8.57
CA ALA A 344 -19.84 -8.62 8.50
C ALA A 344 -18.84 -8.23 7.40
N PRO A 345 -17.59 -7.82 7.72
CA PRO A 345 -16.64 -7.39 6.71
C PRO A 345 -16.12 -8.58 5.90
N VAL A 346 -16.08 -8.41 4.58
CA VAL A 346 -15.46 -9.35 3.62
C VAL A 346 -14.33 -8.70 2.81
N ILE A 347 -14.32 -7.37 2.78
CA ILE A 347 -13.29 -6.54 2.18
C ILE A 347 -12.94 -5.44 3.18
N ILE A 348 -11.66 -5.33 3.53
CA ILE A 348 -11.06 -4.18 4.19
C ILE A 348 -9.96 -3.67 3.27
N LYS A 349 -9.93 -2.36 3.02
CA LYS A 349 -8.87 -1.71 2.25
C LYS A 349 -8.50 -0.35 2.86
N ILE A 350 -7.21 -0.03 2.93
CA ILE A 350 -6.68 1.18 3.55
C ILE A 350 -6.03 2.05 2.49
N THR A 351 -6.46 3.30 2.33
CA THR A 351 -5.84 4.25 1.38
C THR A 351 -6.03 5.67 1.87
N ASP A 352 -5.43 6.65 1.21
CA ASP A 352 -5.72 8.08 1.45
C ASP A 352 -6.54 8.62 0.27
N VAL A 353 -7.87 8.61 0.40
CA VAL A 353 -8.82 8.82 -0.71
C VAL A 353 -8.99 10.29 -1.09
N ASP A 354 -8.49 11.23 -0.27
CA ASP A 354 -8.42 12.65 -0.62
C ASP A 354 -7.02 13.25 -0.48
N LEU A 355 -6.02 12.40 -0.24
CA LEU A 355 -4.60 12.73 -0.17
C LEU A 355 -4.32 13.81 0.87
N ASP A 356 -5.08 13.80 1.96
CA ASP A 356 -4.96 14.78 3.04
C ASP A 356 -3.83 14.42 4.04
N GLY A 357 -3.25 13.23 3.86
CA GLY A 357 -2.19 12.66 4.67
C GLY A 357 -2.68 11.74 5.79
N ASN A 358 -3.99 11.52 5.94
CA ASN A 358 -4.57 10.57 6.89
C ASN A 358 -5.11 9.36 6.14
N LYS A 359 -4.73 8.16 6.56
CA LYS A 359 -5.27 6.95 5.94
C LYS A 359 -6.75 6.77 6.33
N ASP A 360 -7.55 6.48 5.32
CA ASP A 360 -8.94 6.06 5.40
C ASP A 360 -9.06 4.53 5.32
N ILE A 361 -10.21 4.02 5.76
CA ILE A 361 -10.50 2.58 5.73
C ILE A 361 -11.83 2.34 5.02
N PHE A 362 -11.78 1.63 3.90
CA PHE A 362 -12.95 1.06 3.27
C PHE A 362 -13.31 -0.28 3.89
N VAL A 363 -14.61 -0.48 4.14
CA VAL A 363 -15.18 -1.75 4.59
C VAL A 363 -16.37 -2.08 3.72
N ALA A 364 -16.34 -3.24 3.07
CA ALA A 364 -17.50 -3.79 2.37
C ALA A 364 -17.92 -5.12 3.00
N THR A 365 -19.22 -5.40 2.94
CA THR A 365 -19.88 -6.50 3.65
C THR A 365 -20.65 -7.42 2.71
N ASP A 366 -20.91 -8.65 3.15
CA ASP A 366 -21.58 -9.72 2.39
C ASP A 366 -22.90 -10.12 3.09
N ALA A 367 -23.91 -10.44 2.29
CA ALA A 367 -25.24 -10.83 2.73
C ALA A 367 -25.41 -12.24 3.28
N TRP A 368 -24.45 -13.13 3.10
CA TRP A 368 -24.54 -14.53 3.52
C TRP A 368 -23.89 -14.80 4.87
N ARG A 369 -23.12 -13.85 5.41
CA ARG A 369 -22.30 -14.09 6.60
C ARG A 369 -23.03 -13.90 7.92
N GLN A 370 -24.11 -13.12 7.92
CA GLN A 370 -24.98 -12.96 9.08
C GLN A 370 -26.43 -13.04 8.62
N VAL A 371 -27.14 -14.06 9.12
CA VAL A 371 -28.60 -14.14 8.94
C VAL A 371 -29.22 -13.00 9.71
N ALA A 372 -29.90 -12.10 9.01
CA ALA A 372 -30.68 -11.05 9.62
C ALA A 372 -32.15 -11.47 9.67
N THR A 373 -32.90 -10.95 10.64
CA THR A 373 -34.34 -11.17 10.69
C THR A 373 -35.05 -9.94 10.13
N ASP A 374 -35.92 -10.13 9.15
CA ASP A 374 -36.72 -9.07 8.54
C ASP A 374 -37.74 -8.46 9.54
N ALA A 375 -38.46 -7.42 9.11
CA ALA A 375 -39.48 -6.77 9.95
C ALA A 375 -40.68 -7.68 10.31
N GLN A 376 -40.77 -8.87 9.70
CA GLN A 376 -41.80 -9.88 9.87
C GLN A 376 -41.31 -11.09 10.70
N GLY A 377 -40.06 -11.07 11.17
CA GLY A 377 -39.50 -12.15 11.97
C GLY A 377 -38.97 -13.35 11.15
N GLN A 378 -38.77 -13.19 9.83
CA GLN A 378 -38.20 -14.22 8.96
C GLN A 378 -36.70 -14.00 8.77
N ASP A 379 -35.95 -15.10 8.74
CA ASP A 379 -34.54 -15.08 8.39
C ASP A 379 -34.39 -14.68 6.91
N GLU A 380 -33.83 -13.50 6.68
CA GLU A 380 -33.50 -12.97 5.37
C GLU A 380 -32.05 -12.50 5.34
N ASN A 381 -31.38 -12.80 4.24
CA ASN A 381 -30.04 -12.28 3.98
C ASN A 381 -30.13 -10.78 3.62
N PHE A 382 -29.25 -10.00 4.24
CA PHE A 382 -29.19 -8.55 4.08
C PHE A 382 -28.02 -8.16 3.17
N GLY A 383 -28.29 -7.54 2.02
CA GLY A 383 -27.33 -7.15 0.99
C GLY A 383 -26.06 -6.44 1.49
N GLY A 384 -24.99 -6.54 0.71
CA GLY A 384 -23.72 -5.88 1.01
C GLY A 384 -23.84 -4.35 1.17
N SER A 385 -23.24 -3.84 2.24
CA SER A 385 -23.05 -2.41 2.53
C SER A 385 -21.58 -2.00 2.37
N VAL A 386 -21.34 -0.71 2.12
CA VAL A 386 -20.00 -0.14 1.94
C VAL A 386 -19.85 1.11 2.78
N TYR A 387 -18.84 1.10 3.64
CA TYR A 387 -18.52 2.17 4.55
C TYR A 387 -17.11 2.68 4.27
N LEU A 388 -16.96 3.99 4.35
CA LEU A 388 -15.67 4.67 4.41
C LEU A 388 -15.51 5.24 5.82
N PHE A 389 -14.53 4.76 6.55
CA PHE A 389 -14.05 5.39 7.77
C PHE A 389 -12.99 6.39 7.37
N LYS A 390 -13.44 7.63 7.15
CA LYS A 390 -12.59 8.72 6.70
C LYS A 390 -11.64 9.14 7.82
N GLY A 391 -10.34 9.09 7.56
CA GLY A 391 -9.27 9.47 8.47
C GLY A 391 -9.43 10.90 8.98
N LYS A 392 -9.01 11.10 10.22
CA LYS A 392 -8.86 12.41 10.86
C LYS A 392 -7.50 12.44 11.56
N GLU A 393 -7.04 13.65 11.85
CA GLU A 393 -5.85 13.86 12.68
C GLU A 393 -5.92 12.98 13.96
N PRO A 394 -4.97 12.05 14.15
CA PRO A 394 -4.93 11.17 15.30
C PRO A 394 -4.80 11.94 16.62
N GLU A 395 -5.37 11.42 17.71
CA GLU A 395 -5.20 12.01 19.05
C GLU A 395 -4.32 11.11 19.91
N ALA A 396 -3.15 11.60 20.35
CA ALA A 396 -2.23 10.87 21.22
C ALA A 396 -1.90 9.44 20.73
N ASN A 397 -1.53 9.31 19.45
CA ASN A 397 -1.26 8.04 18.76
C ASN A 397 -2.46 7.13 18.54
N ARG A 398 -3.67 7.62 18.82
CA ARG A 398 -4.90 6.88 18.58
C ARG A 398 -5.53 7.35 17.26
N PRO A 399 -5.72 6.46 16.28
CA PRO A 399 -6.36 6.82 15.02
C PRO A 399 -7.81 7.25 15.26
N LYS A 400 -8.31 8.14 14.40
CA LYS A 400 -9.65 8.72 14.48
C LYS A 400 -10.29 8.76 13.11
N PHE A 401 -11.60 8.51 13.08
CA PHE A 401 -12.34 8.46 11.82
C PHE A 401 -13.72 9.10 11.89
N VAL A 402 -14.26 9.48 10.73
CA VAL A 402 -15.70 9.69 10.51
C VAL A 402 -16.24 8.53 9.72
N SER A 403 -17.30 7.91 10.21
CA SER A 403 -17.98 6.83 9.50
C SER A 403 -18.93 7.41 8.45
N LEU A 404 -18.76 7.03 7.18
CA LEU A 404 -19.59 7.43 6.04
C LEU A 404 -20.19 6.19 5.36
N GLU A 405 -21.51 6.12 5.26
CA GLU A 405 -22.22 5.10 4.48
C GLU A 405 -22.25 5.52 3.01
N LEU A 406 -21.51 4.79 2.17
CA LEU A 406 -21.42 5.05 0.73
C LEU A 406 -22.44 4.24 -0.05
N VAL A 407 -22.62 2.97 0.33
CA VAL A 407 -23.65 2.07 -0.20
C VAL A 407 -24.36 1.44 0.98
N LYS A 408 -25.68 1.59 1.02
CA LYS A 408 -26.52 0.96 2.02
C LYS A 408 -27.01 -0.39 1.50
N GLY A 409 -26.77 -1.45 2.28
CA GLY A 409 -27.30 -2.77 2.00
C GLY A 409 -28.84 -2.81 2.05
N GLU A 410 -29.42 -3.73 1.31
CA GLU A 410 -30.87 -3.96 1.28
C GLU A 410 -31.18 -5.46 1.34
N TYR A 411 -32.29 -5.84 1.98
CA TYR A 411 -32.83 -7.20 1.85
C TYR A 411 -33.19 -7.49 0.38
N ARG A 412 -33.14 -8.77 -0.02
CA ARG A 412 -33.31 -9.20 -1.43
C ARG A 412 -34.41 -8.43 -2.16
N LYS A 413 -34.00 -7.62 -3.13
CA LYS A 413 -34.89 -6.95 -4.07
C LYS A 413 -34.31 -7.10 -5.48
N ASN A 414 -35.16 -7.31 -6.48
CA ASN A 414 -34.71 -7.51 -7.86
C ASN A 414 -33.85 -6.31 -8.32
N GLY A 415 -32.57 -6.56 -8.65
CA GLY A 415 -31.70 -5.60 -9.34
C GLY A 415 -30.61 -4.91 -8.52
N THR A 416 -30.48 -5.18 -7.21
CA THR A 416 -29.39 -4.67 -6.36
C THR A 416 -28.25 -5.68 -6.19
N MET A 417 -27.01 -5.19 -6.08
CA MET A 417 -25.85 -6.02 -5.71
C MET A 417 -26.07 -6.61 -4.33
N TYR A 418 -25.87 -7.90 -4.23
CA TYR A 418 -26.30 -8.64 -3.06
C TYR A 418 -25.12 -9.09 -2.19
N ASP A 419 -23.96 -9.34 -2.78
CA ASP A 419 -22.89 -10.12 -2.17
C ASP A 419 -21.52 -9.62 -2.65
N PHE A 420 -20.75 -8.87 -1.85
CA PHE A 420 -19.48 -8.32 -2.31
C PHE A 420 -18.33 -9.33 -2.18
N ASP A 421 -17.94 -9.90 -3.32
CA ASP A 421 -16.94 -10.96 -3.44
C ASP A 421 -15.62 -10.52 -4.06
N ALA A 422 -15.54 -9.28 -4.53
CA ALA A 422 -14.34 -8.75 -5.15
C ALA A 422 -14.23 -7.27 -4.82
N GLY A 423 -13.00 -6.79 -4.63
CA GLY A 423 -12.74 -5.46 -4.11
C GLY A 423 -11.27 -5.06 -4.24
N THR A 424 -10.98 -3.97 -4.95
CA THR A 424 -9.61 -3.45 -5.08
C THR A 424 -9.57 -1.93 -5.19
N ILE A 425 -8.47 -1.35 -4.74
CA ILE A 425 -8.17 0.08 -4.85
C ILE A 425 -7.23 0.33 -6.01
N GLY A 426 -7.45 1.42 -6.75
CA GLY A 426 -6.54 1.95 -7.77
C GLY A 426 -7.07 3.23 -8.39
N ASP A 427 -6.24 3.93 -9.17
CA ASP A 427 -6.65 5.11 -9.94
C ASP A 427 -7.39 4.65 -11.21
N LEU A 428 -8.72 4.55 -11.14
CA LEU A 428 -9.53 3.97 -12.20
C LEU A 428 -9.96 5.02 -13.24
N ASN A 429 -9.88 6.30 -12.90
CA ASN A 429 -10.29 7.40 -13.78
C ASN A 429 -9.11 8.32 -14.22
N ASN A 430 -7.88 7.99 -13.81
CA ASN A 430 -6.64 8.74 -14.08
C ASN A 430 -6.63 10.18 -13.53
N ASP A 431 -7.31 10.42 -12.40
CA ASP A 431 -7.21 11.69 -11.67
C ASP A 431 -6.08 11.70 -10.64
N GLY A 432 -5.46 10.55 -10.40
CA GLY A 432 -4.34 10.35 -9.48
C GLY A 432 -4.76 10.20 -8.01
N ILE A 433 -6.06 10.10 -7.76
CA ILE A 433 -6.67 9.79 -6.46
C ILE A 433 -7.05 8.30 -6.45
N PRO A 434 -6.77 7.57 -5.36
CA PRO A 434 -7.19 6.17 -5.27
C PRO A 434 -8.72 6.01 -5.26
N ASP A 435 -9.26 5.28 -6.23
CA ASP A 435 -10.65 4.84 -6.29
C ASP A 435 -10.81 3.43 -5.70
N LEU A 436 -12.06 3.01 -5.43
CA LEU A 436 -12.40 1.64 -5.05
C LEU A 436 -13.41 1.05 -6.03
N VAL A 437 -13.16 -0.16 -6.51
CA VAL A 437 -14.16 -0.98 -7.19
C VAL A 437 -14.47 -2.20 -6.35
N ILE A 438 -15.75 -2.50 -6.21
CA ILE A 438 -16.26 -3.64 -5.45
C ILE A 438 -17.39 -4.31 -6.22
N ALA A 439 -17.37 -5.63 -6.31
CA ALA A 439 -18.24 -6.36 -7.21
C ALA A 439 -18.95 -7.54 -6.53
N ASP A 440 -20.17 -7.79 -7.02
CA ASP A 440 -20.88 -9.04 -6.84
C ASP A 440 -20.36 -10.07 -7.83
N GLY A 441 -19.33 -10.75 -7.36
CA GLY A 441 -18.48 -11.65 -8.12
C GLY A 441 -19.17 -12.96 -8.47
N ASN A 442 -19.81 -13.65 -7.53
CA ASN A 442 -20.42 -14.97 -7.76
C ASN A 442 -21.80 -14.96 -8.45
N HIS A 443 -22.59 -13.88 -8.38
CA HIS A 443 -23.99 -13.90 -8.87
C HIS A 443 -24.23 -13.03 -10.10
N THR A 444 -24.01 -11.71 -9.98
CA THR A 444 -24.60 -10.75 -10.93
C THR A 444 -23.58 -10.10 -11.87
N GLY A 445 -22.31 -10.03 -11.49
CA GLY A 445 -21.29 -9.25 -12.20
C GLY A 445 -21.51 -7.74 -12.10
N ASN A 446 -22.44 -7.30 -11.25
CA ASN A 446 -22.66 -5.90 -10.92
C ASN A 446 -21.53 -5.43 -9.98
N TYR A 447 -21.15 -4.17 -10.06
CA TYR A 447 -20.14 -3.57 -9.20
C TYR A 447 -20.44 -2.12 -8.86
N TYR A 448 -19.92 -1.61 -7.76
CA TYR A 448 -19.84 -0.18 -7.50
C TYR A 448 -18.42 0.31 -7.76
N THR A 449 -18.32 1.47 -8.37
CA THR A 449 -17.09 2.29 -8.37
C THR A 449 -17.29 3.45 -7.42
N ILE A 450 -16.41 3.56 -6.44
CA ILE A 450 -16.37 4.65 -5.47
C ILE A 450 -15.24 5.56 -5.89
N ILE A 451 -15.61 6.78 -6.28
CA ILE A 451 -14.71 7.74 -6.92
C ILE A 451 -14.77 9.05 -6.16
N THR A 452 -13.60 9.67 -5.98
CA THR A 452 -13.49 11.03 -5.47
C THR A 452 -13.72 12.01 -6.61
N LYS A 453 -14.87 12.69 -6.62
CA LYS A 453 -15.14 13.73 -7.63
C LYS A 453 -14.37 14.99 -7.30
N ILE A 454 -13.63 15.47 -8.28
CA ILE A 454 -12.81 16.68 -8.18
C ILE A 454 -13.42 17.88 -8.93
N GLU A 455 -12.97 19.07 -8.57
CA GLU A 455 -13.06 20.27 -9.41
C GLU A 455 -11.78 20.37 -10.26
N ASN A 456 -11.86 20.82 -11.50
CA ASN A 456 -10.69 21.10 -12.34
C ASN A 456 -9.93 22.36 -11.88
N LYS A 457 -9.56 22.39 -10.61
CA LYS A 457 -8.91 23.47 -9.87
C LYS A 457 -7.99 22.89 -8.81
N TYR A 458 -6.71 23.19 -8.87
CA TYR A 458 -5.73 22.74 -7.89
C TYR A 458 -6.07 23.28 -6.49
N ASN A 459 -5.82 22.46 -5.49
CA ASN A 459 -5.65 22.95 -4.12
C ASN A 459 -4.37 23.80 -4.11
N THR A 460 -4.46 25.06 -3.68
CA THR A 460 -3.32 25.99 -3.65
C THR A 460 -2.45 25.83 -2.41
N GLU A 461 -2.84 24.97 -1.47
CA GLU A 461 -1.97 24.55 -0.39
C GLU A 461 -0.75 23.79 -0.94
N PRO A 462 0.46 24.04 -0.42
CA PRO A 462 1.63 23.26 -0.76
C PRO A 462 1.40 21.77 -0.52
N GLY A 463 1.82 20.97 -1.48
CA GLY A 463 1.89 19.52 -1.35
C GLY A 463 3.32 19.10 -1.14
N PHE A 464 3.53 17.97 -0.46
CA PHE A 464 4.87 17.45 -0.23
C PHE A 464 4.90 15.93 -0.20
N MET A 465 6.06 15.39 -0.54
CA MET A 465 6.38 13.97 -0.46
C MET A 465 7.63 13.79 0.41
N ILE A 466 7.65 12.73 1.19
CA ILE A 466 8.79 12.35 2.04
C ILE A 466 9.30 11.01 1.55
N SER A 467 10.56 11.01 1.13
CA SER A 467 11.23 9.79 0.70
C SER A 467 11.22 8.74 1.82
N ASP A 468 11.32 7.46 1.48
CA ASP A 468 11.84 6.48 2.46
C ASP A 468 13.26 6.91 2.91
N TYR A 469 13.81 6.25 3.91
CA TYR A 469 15.21 6.39 4.25
C TYR A 469 16.08 6.15 3.01
N MET A 470 17.04 7.04 2.78
CA MET A 470 17.78 7.06 1.51
C MET A 470 18.48 5.75 1.16
N TYR A 471 18.86 4.95 2.15
CA TYR A 471 19.42 3.62 1.91
C TYR A 471 18.38 2.66 1.32
N ARG A 472 17.11 2.70 1.74
CA ARG A 472 16.02 1.90 1.15
C ARG A 472 15.67 2.39 -0.24
N VAL A 473 15.56 3.71 -0.42
CA VAL A 473 15.25 4.34 -1.72
C VAL A 473 16.21 3.91 -2.82
N VAL A 474 17.51 3.82 -2.51
CA VAL A 474 18.54 3.43 -3.48
C VAL A 474 18.93 1.94 -3.40
N GLY A 475 18.17 1.13 -2.67
CA GLY A 475 18.35 -0.33 -2.61
C GLY A 475 19.64 -0.81 -1.95
N ILE A 476 20.14 -0.09 -0.95
CA ILE A 476 21.29 -0.54 -0.14
C ILE A 476 20.77 -1.53 0.90
N PRO A 477 21.20 -2.81 0.87
CA PRO A 477 20.73 -3.81 1.82
C PRO A 477 21.23 -3.48 3.24
N PRO A 478 20.47 -3.82 4.30
CA PRO A 478 20.89 -3.53 5.67
C PRO A 478 22.24 -4.13 6.09
N SER A 479 22.63 -5.25 5.48
CA SER A 479 23.96 -5.87 5.69
C SER A 479 25.10 -4.89 5.40
N ASP A 480 24.92 -4.03 4.40
CA ASP A 480 25.93 -3.09 3.92
C ASP A 480 25.96 -1.80 4.75
N LEU A 481 24.90 -1.53 5.51
CA LEU A 481 24.76 -0.38 6.41
C LEU A 481 25.40 -0.60 7.78
N SER A 482 25.70 -1.84 8.15
CA SER A 482 26.31 -2.18 9.45
C SER A 482 27.61 -1.43 9.71
N ASN A 483 28.32 -1.03 8.65
CA ASN A 483 29.57 -0.30 8.72
C ASN A 483 29.58 1.04 7.96
N ASN A 484 28.57 1.34 7.14
CA ASN A 484 28.54 2.52 6.27
C ASN A 484 27.26 3.34 6.44
N PHE A 485 27.41 4.66 6.58
CA PHE A 485 26.32 5.62 6.68
C PHE A 485 26.35 6.58 5.48
N ILE A 486 25.25 7.31 5.28
CA ILE A 486 25.12 8.21 4.15
C ILE A 486 25.99 9.46 4.36
N LYS A 487 26.95 9.68 3.47
CA LYS A 487 27.86 10.83 3.49
C LYS A 487 27.37 11.97 2.59
N LYS A 488 26.82 11.63 1.44
CA LYS A 488 26.34 12.60 0.45
C LYS A 488 25.01 12.16 -0.14
N ILE A 489 24.13 13.12 -0.40
CA ILE A 489 22.89 12.93 -1.16
C ILE A 489 22.89 13.97 -2.26
N LYS A 490 22.70 13.52 -3.50
CA LYS A 490 22.41 14.38 -4.65
C LYS A 490 21.01 14.05 -5.15
N VAL A 491 20.25 15.10 -5.43
CA VAL A 491 18.87 15.02 -5.90
C VAL A 491 18.78 15.77 -7.21
N THR A 492 18.25 15.11 -8.23
CA THR A 492 17.92 15.72 -9.53
C THR A 492 16.42 15.64 -9.73
N VAL A 493 15.78 16.77 -10.04
CA VAL A 493 14.36 16.87 -10.37
C VAL A 493 14.20 17.42 -11.79
N GLN A 494 13.18 16.94 -12.51
CA GLN A 494 12.78 17.52 -13.78
C GLN A 494 11.28 17.80 -13.80
N PHE A 495 10.92 18.96 -14.33
CA PHE A 495 9.53 19.41 -14.45
C PHE A 495 9.16 19.64 -15.90
N ASP A 496 7.93 19.29 -16.27
CA ASP A 496 7.38 19.61 -17.59
C ASP A 496 6.59 20.92 -17.52
N LYS A 497 7.19 21.99 -18.07
CA LYS A 497 6.64 23.35 -18.05
C LYS A 497 5.47 23.53 -19.02
N SER A 498 5.30 22.61 -19.97
CA SER A 498 4.16 22.63 -20.90
C SER A 498 2.86 22.20 -20.22
N LEU A 499 2.94 21.45 -19.12
CA LEU A 499 1.78 20.96 -18.36
C LEU A 499 1.33 21.93 -17.25
N GLY A 500 2.26 22.73 -16.73
CA GLY A 500 1.96 23.72 -15.70
C GLY A 500 3.20 24.36 -15.11
N ASP A 501 3.00 25.36 -14.27
CA ASP A 501 4.05 26.15 -13.65
C ASP A 501 3.78 26.32 -12.14
N GLY A 502 4.79 26.81 -11.43
CA GLY A 502 4.72 27.07 -10.00
C GLY A 502 6.09 27.03 -9.40
N TYR A 503 6.18 26.44 -8.21
CA TYR A 503 7.40 26.48 -7.46
C TYR A 503 7.69 25.18 -6.73
N PHE A 504 8.96 24.97 -6.40
CA PHE A 504 9.38 23.78 -5.67
C PHE A 504 10.40 24.11 -4.57
N GLU A 505 10.55 23.16 -3.66
CA GLU A 505 11.66 23.11 -2.71
C GLU A 505 12.16 21.66 -2.58
N ILE A 506 13.45 21.53 -2.30
CA ILE A 506 14.06 20.26 -1.88
C ILE A 506 14.68 20.50 -0.51
N ARG A 507 14.25 19.70 0.47
CA ARG A 507 14.72 19.76 1.84
C ARG A 507 15.31 18.43 2.24
N TYR A 508 16.15 18.45 3.27
CA TYR A 508 16.79 17.24 3.76
C TYR A 508 16.65 17.11 5.26
N ILE A 509 16.69 15.86 5.72
CA ILE A 509 16.55 15.48 7.11
C ILE A 509 17.72 14.58 7.45
N LYS A 510 18.44 14.88 8.55
CA LYS A 510 19.60 14.09 8.97
C LYS A 510 19.19 12.84 9.76
N ASN A 511 18.19 13.01 10.62
CA ASN A 511 17.63 11.98 11.46
C ASN A 511 16.19 11.82 11.00
N GLY A 512 15.91 10.81 10.17
CA GLY A 512 14.62 10.66 9.52
C GLY A 512 13.43 10.77 10.47
N ILE A 513 12.29 11.08 9.88
CA ILE A 513 11.06 11.39 10.57
C ILE A 513 10.57 10.16 11.30
N LYS A 514 10.23 10.35 12.58
CA LYS A 514 9.66 9.33 13.43
C LYS A 514 8.14 9.37 13.49
N ASP A 515 7.54 10.45 13.02
CA ASP A 515 6.11 10.74 13.14
C ASP A 515 5.75 11.76 12.05
N SER A 516 4.97 11.32 11.07
CA SER A 516 4.65 12.14 9.90
C SER A 516 3.56 13.18 10.17
N ARG A 517 2.81 13.05 11.28
CA ARG A 517 1.72 13.96 11.68
C ARG A 517 2.18 15.39 11.90
N PHE A 518 3.32 15.57 12.55
CA PHE A 518 3.79 16.89 13.00
C PHE A 518 4.78 17.53 12.03
N ILE A 519 4.78 17.10 10.77
CA ILE A 519 5.69 17.64 9.77
C ILE A 519 5.19 19.01 9.33
N ASP A 520 5.81 20.04 9.89
CA ASP A 520 5.98 21.30 9.19
C ASP A 520 7.30 21.23 8.41
N TYR A 521 7.20 21.00 7.11
CA TYR A 521 8.37 20.88 6.23
C TYR A 521 9.26 22.15 6.31
N ASN A 522 8.72 23.31 6.72
CA ASN A 522 9.49 24.54 6.86
C ASN A 522 10.56 24.51 7.96
N ASN A 523 10.45 23.56 8.90
CA ASN A 523 11.41 23.35 9.99
C ASN A 523 12.66 22.58 9.54
N TYR A 524 12.66 22.01 8.33
CA TYR A 524 13.80 21.28 7.78
C TYR A 524 14.64 22.17 6.85
N PRO A 525 15.97 22.03 6.85
CA PRO A 525 16.84 22.84 6.00
C PRO A 525 16.62 22.57 4.51
N LEU A 526 16.73 23.62 3.69
CA LEU A 526 16.80 23.52 2.23
C LEU A 526 18.11 22.87 1.80
N MET A 527 18.08 22.13 0.70
CA MET A 527 19.30 21.69 0.04
C MET A 527 20.06 22.87 -0.60
N PRO A 528 21.40 22.81 -0.71
CA PRO A 528 22.21 23.89 -1.28
C PRO A 528 21.84 24.30 -2.71
N GLY A 529 22.11 25.55 -3.09
CA GLY A 529 21.96 26.00 -4.48
C GLY A 529 20.51 26.26 -4.94
N ILE A 530 19.51 25.99 -4.11
CA ILE A 530 18.10 26.38 -4.32
C ILE A 530 18.01 27.92 -4.23
N PRO A 531 17.86 28.65 -5.37
CA PRO A 531 17.92 30.11 -5.38
C PRO A 531 16.75 30.69 -4.57
N GLY A 532 17.05 31.67 -3.71
CA GLY A 532 16.04 32.33 -2.89
C GLY A 532 16.33 33.82 -2.74
N ASN A 533 15.62 34.66 -3.47
CA ASN A 533 15.54 36.10 -3.16
C ASN A 533 14.60 36.29 -1.96
N GLY A 534 15.10 36.03 -0.76
CA GLY A 534 14.53 36.54 0.49
C GLY A 534 13.20 35.93 0.98
N LYS A 535 12.55 35.06 0.19
CA LYS A 535 11.49 34.14 0.65
C LYS A 535 11.67 32.75 0.04
N LYS A 536 11.45 31.75 0.88
CA LYS A 536 11.73 30.30 0.74
C LYS A 536 10.97 29.65 -0.44
N VAL A 537 11.41 29.83 -1.68
CA VAL A 537 10.76 29.25 -2.87
C VAL A 537 11.75 29.29 -4.05
N SER A 538 11.86 28.23 -4.86
CA SER A 538 12.52 28.29 -6.18
C SER A 538 11.51 28.17 -7.31
N GLU A 539 11.65 29.06 -8.30
CA GLU A 539 10.96 28.99 -9.59
C GLU A 539 11.39 27.75 -10.36
N LEU A 540 10.50 27.22 -11.21
CA LEU A 540 10.87 26.12 -12.10
C LEU A 540 12.09 26.52 -12.95
N PRO A 541 13.06 25.61 -13.17
CA PRO A 541 14.24 25.93 -13.95
C PRO A 541 13.87 26.39 -15.37
N ASP A 542 14.44 27.52 -15.79
CA ASP A 542 14.26 28.04 -17.15
C ASP A 542 15.58 27.95 -17.92
N ASP A 543 15.76 26.84 -18.63
CA ASP A 543 16.88 26.65 -19.56
C ASP A 543 16.48 26.94 -21.02
N GLY A 544 15.29 27.51 -21.23
CA GLY A 544 14.70 27.76 -22.55
C GLY A 544 14.10 26.52 -23.22
N SER A 545 14.02 25.39 -22.50
CA SER A 545 13.29 24.19 -22.93
C SER A 545 11.94 24.04 -22.21
N ASP A 546 11.09 23.17 -22.77
CA ASP A 546 9.81 22.80 -22.14
C ASP A 546 10.00 21.91 -20.91
N VAL A 547 11.23 21.44 -20.62
CA VAL A 547 11.55 20.57 -19.48
C VAL A 547 12.64 21.21 -18.62
N GLY A 548 12.26 21.79 -17.49
CA GLY A 548 13.21 22.38 -16.55
C GLY A 548 13.87 21.33 -15.66
N SER A 549 15.20 21.22 -15.69
CA SER A 549 15.97 20.32 -14.79
C SER A 549 16.70 21.10 -13.69
N PHE A 550 16.67 20.59 -12.47
CA PHE A 550 17.44 21.14 -11.34
C PHE A 550 18.18 20.02 -10.60
N GLN A 551 19.42 20.31 -10.19
CA GLN A 551 20.23 19.40 -9.41
C GLN A 551 20.79 20.12 -8.18
N THR A 552 20.74 19.44 -7.04
CA THR A 552 21.35 19.88 -5.79
C THR A 552 22.03 18.72 -5.08
N GLU A 553 23.01 19.02 -4.23
CA GLU A 553 23.66 18.03 -3.40
C GLU A 553 23.97 18.58 -2.01
N ILE A 554 23.90 17.70 -1.02
CA ILE A 554 24.37 17.96 0.34
C ILE A 554 25.40 16.90 0.70
N GLU A 555 26.53 17.37 1.23
CA GLU A 555 27.52 16.52 1.88
C GLU A 555 27.45 16.76 3.39
N PHE A 556 27.28 15.70 4.17
CA PHE A 556 27.25 15.79 5.62
C PHE A 556 28.68 15.83 6.18
N GLU A 557 28.93 16.68 7.16
CA GLU A 557 30.23 16.73 7.86
C GLU A 557 30.60 15.35 8.46
N HIS A 558 29.59 14.64 8.97
CA HIS A 558 29.69 13.27 9.44
C HIS A 558 28.62 12.42 8.77
N PRO A 559 28.94 11.17 8.37
CA PRO A 559 27.96 10.25 7.79
C PRO A 559 26.74 10.06 8.69
N VAL A 560 25.55 10.08 8.11
CA VAL A 560 24.25 9.99 8.81
C VAL A 560 23.54 8.68 8.49
N PRO A 561 22.95 7.98 9.47
CA PRO A 561 22.46 6.62 9.27
C PRO A 561 21.14 6.56 8.50
N LYS A 562 20.24 7.52 8.73
CA LYS A 562 18.85 7.46 8.27
C LYS A 562 18.37 8.80 7.72
N PRO A 563 19.05 9.40 6.74
CA PRO A 563 18.56 10.65 6.16
C PRO A 563 17.36 10.39 5.25
N GLN A 564 16.56 11.44 5.05
CA GLN A 564 15.44 11.50 4.12
C GLN A 564 15.45 12.83 3.37
N VAL A 565 14.71 12.88 2.27
CA VAL A 565 14.49 14.08 1.45
C VAL A 565 13.00 14.40 1.43
N ILE A 566 12.67 15.69 1.50
CA ILE A 566 11.32 16.20 1.29
C ILE A 566 11.30 16.97 -0.03
N ILE A 567 10.38 16.59 -0.91
CA ILE A 567 10.06 17.36 -2.12
C ILE A 567 8.77 18.13 -1.85
N VAL A 568 8.78 19.45 -2.01
CA VAL A 568 7.61 20.31 -1.81
C VAL A 568 7.23 20.94 -3.14
N LEU A 569 5.97 20.80 -3.53
CA LEU A 569 5.39 21.39 -4.74
C LEU A 569 4.36 22.46 -4.36
N LYS A 570 4.46 23.63 -4.97
CA LYS A 570 3.60 24.77 -4.70
C LYS A 570 2.97 25.26 -6.00
N PRO A 571 1.63 25.22 -6.12
CA PRO A 571 0.95 25.74 -7.28
C PRO A 571 1.21 27.23 -7.47
N LEU A 572 1.20 27.68 -8.73
CA LEU A 572 1.20 29.10 -9.04
C LEU A 572 -0.16 29.72 -8.70
N ASN A 573 -1.25 29.00 -8.99
CA ASN A 573 -2.64 29.36 -8.72
C ASN A 573 -3.56 28.12 -8.87
N GLU A 574 -4.87 28.30 -8.83
CA GLU A 574 -5.85 27.21 -8.96
C GLU A 574 -5.82 26.51 -10.33
N ASP A 575 -5.24 27.12 -11.36
CA ASP A 575 -5.26 26.60 -12.73
C ASP A 575 -3.87 26.09 -13.18
N SER A 576 -2.83 26.24 -12.36
CA SER A 576 -1.45 25.90 -12.73
C SER A 576 -0.63 25.45 -11.52
N ALA A 577 -0.02 24.26 -11.65
CA ALA A 577 0.84 23.64 -10.65
C ALA A 577 2.09 23.01 -11.31
N PRO A 578 3.20 22.85 -10.57
CA PRO A 578 4.41 22.25 -11.10
C PRO A 578 4.24 20.73 -11.27
N HIS A 579 4.56 20.22 -12.46
CA HIS A 579 4.45 18.79 -12.79
C HIS A 579 5.83 18.13 -12.76
N LEU A 580 6.13 17.43 -11.66
CA LEU A 580 7.36 16.67 -11.51
C LEU A 580 7.27 15.41 -12.39
N VAL A 581 8.17 15.26 -13.36
CA VAL A 581 8.17 14.14 -14.31
C VAL A 581 9.34 13.19 -14.11
N LYS A 582 10.36 13.63 -13.38
CA LYS A 582 11.55 12.82 -13.10
C LYS A 582 12.18 13.20 -11.77
N LEU A 583 12.60 12.20 -11.02
CA LEU A 583 13.31 12.34 -9.76
C LEU A 583 14.43 11.30 -9.68
N ILE A 584 15.66 11.74 -9.42
CA ILE A 584 16.82 10.86 -9.26
C ILE A 584 17.43 11.13 -7.89
N TYR A 585 17.63 10.05 -7.13
CA TYR A 585 18.43 10.07 -5.91
C TYR A 585 19.78 9.41 -6.20
N GLU A 586 20.87 10.09 -5.90
CA GLU A 586 22.22 9.52 -5.85
C GLU A 586 22.78 9.67 -4.43
N VAL A 587 23.32 8.60 -3.90
CA VAL A 587 23.77 8.50 -2.51
C VAL A 587 25.20 7.99 -2.48
N GLU A 588 26.07 8.68 -1.75
CA GLU A 588 27.41 8.19 -1.43
C GLU A 588 27.47 7.82 0.04
N THR A 589 28.06 6.66 0.32
CA THR A 589 28.23 6.13 1.67
C THR A 589 29.67 6.31 2.14
N GLU A 590 29.85 6.51 3.44
CA GLU A 590 31.16 6.46 4.09
C GLU A 590 31.02 5.69 5.40
N PRO A 591 32.07 4.97 5.79
CA PRO A 591 32.16 4.30 7.08
C PRO A 591 31.69 5.11 8.28
N ALA A 592 30.93 4.45 9.15
CA ALA A 592 30.55 5.03 10.44
C ALA A 592 31.79 5.30 11.29
N ARG A 593 32.11 6.57 11.53
CA ARG A 593 33.18 6.97 12.45
C ARG A 593 32.59 7.14 13.86
N ALA A 594 32.75 6.13 14.71
CA ALA A 594 32.45 6.28 16.13
C ALA A 594 33.51 7.18 16.78
N VAL A 595 33.15 8.42 17.11
CA VAL A 595 33.97 9.26 17.99
C VAL A 595 33.58 8.93 19.43
N ILE A 596 34.39 8.11 20.11
CA ILE A 596 34.27 7.89 21.55
C ILE A 596 34.64 9.21 22.25
N LYS A 597 33.64 9.99 22.66
CA LYS A 597 33.85 11.14 23.55
C LYS A 597 33.89 10.62 24.99
N GLU A 598 35.05 10.81 25.64
CA GLU A 598 35.30 10.55 27.06
C GLU A 598 35.28 9.07 27.50
N PHE A 599 36.40 8.37 27.24
CA PHE A 599 36.71 7.12 27.91
C PHE A 599 37.30 7.43 29.31
N ASN A 600 36.46 7.49 30.34
CA ASN A 600 36.91 7.67 31.73
C ASN A 600 37.34 6.33 32.34
N TRP A 601 38.65 6.08 32.40
CA TRP A 601 39.20 5.04 33.27
C TRP A 601 39.08 5.48 34.73
N SER A 602 38.11 4.95 35.46
CA SER A 602 38.23 4.94 36.92
C SER A 602 39.26 3.87 37.29
N LYS A 603 40.45 4.32 37.68
CA LYS A 603 41.50 3.45 38.22
C LYS A 603 40.98 2.90 39.55
N GLY A 604 40.64 1.61 39.59
CA GLY A 604 40.24 0.91 40.81
C GLY A 604 41.27 1.15 41.92
N ALA A 605 40.78 1.54 43.10
CA ALA A 605 41.60 1.86 44.25
C ALA A 605 42.50 0.67 44.63
N GLU A 606 43.82 0.88 44.56
CA GLU A 606 44.78 0.10 45.35
C GLU A 606 44.51 0.41 46.83
N GLY A 607 44.05 -0.59 47.58
CA GLY A 607 43.77 -0.38 49.00
C GLY A 607 43.13 -1.57 49.71
N ILE A 608 43.74 -2.75 49.66
CA ILE A 608 43.59 -3.73 50.75
C ILE A 608 45.00 -4.17 51.15
N ARG A 609 45.42 -3.70 52.32
CA ARG A 609 46.44 -4.31 53.16
C ARG A 609 45.82 -5.40 54.00
#